data_AF-A0A0P8YUE7-F1
#
_entry.id   AF-A0A0P8YUE7-F1
#
_cell.length_a   1.000
_cell.length_b   1.000
_cell.length_c   1.000
_cell.angle_alpha   90.00
_cell.angle_beta   90.00
_cell.angle_gamma   90.00
#
_symmetry.space_group_name_H-M   'P 1'
#
loop_
_entity.id
_entity.type
_entity.pdbx_description
1 polymer ?
#
loop_
_entity_poly.entity_id
_entity_poly.type
_entity_poly.pdbx_seq_one_letter_code
_entity_poly.pdbx_strand_id
1 'polypeptide(L)'
;MMYKKIEDLRRELNEMLDSPNYDNEKLLDKSRELDILIVQMMREKQRAEEEKIIEELENLLDKLEITDMSYQRLRIVDPVHKKVLILKDTDLYDEDVKCFEFWNRGEVCDNCISLRAFNENNAVFKLEYQGNKIYMVTAIPIIIKGKSVVMEFIKNTTDLFYISNGMHGQEEKIYALIDRMNNLQ
;
A
#
# COMPACT_ATOMS: atom_id res chain seq x y z
N MET A 1 15.33 -4.44 -29.86
CA MET A 1 15.04 -5.11 -31.15
C MET A 1 13.77 -4.57 -31.83
N MET A 2 12.68 -4.36 -31.08
CA MET A 2 11.40 -3.86 -31.62
C MET A 2 11.44 -2.41 -32.15
N TYR A 3 12.13 -1.50 -31.46
CA TYR A 3 12.32 -0.11 -31.90
C TYR A 3 12.94 0.00 -33.31
N LYS A 4 13.93 -0.86 -33.61
CA LYS A 4 14.57 -0.92 -34.93
C LYS A 4 13.59 -1.35 -36.03
N LYS A 5 12.72 -2.33 -35.74
CA LYS A 5 11.67 -2.77 -36.67
C LYS A 5 10.65 -1.67 -36.97
N ILE A 6 10.26 -0.90 -35.95
CA ILE A 6 9.36 0.25 -36.10
C ILE A 6 10.00 1.31 -37.02
N GLU A 7 11.27 1.65 -36.81
CA GLU A 7 11.98 2.63 -37.65
C GLU A 7 12.20 2.12 -39.08
N ASP A 8 12.51 0.84 -39.26
CA ASP A 8 12.66 0.24 -40.59
C ASP A 8 11.32 0.24 -41.36
N LEU A 9 10.20 -0.09 -40.70
CA LEU A 9 8.85 -0.03 -41.28
C LEU A 9 8.41 1.40 -41.61
N ARG A 10 8.72 2.37 -40.74
CA ARG A 10 8.46 3.79 -40.99
C ARG A 10 9.19 4.28 -42.23
N ARG A 11 10.47 3.91 -42.37
CA ARG A 11 11.28 4.24 -43.55
C ARG A 11 10.66 3.63 -44.82
N GLU A 12 10.30 2.35 -44.78
CA GLU A 12 9.71 1.66 -45.93
C GLU A 12 8.35 2.25 -46.32
N LEU A 13 7.51 2.62 -45.36
CA LEU A 13 6.23 3.31 -45.62
C LEU A 13 6.43 4.68 -46.28
N ASN A 14 7.41 5.46 -45.83
CA ASN A 14 7.73 6.76 -46.43
C ASN A 14 8.24 6.59 -47.87
N GLU A 15 9.13 5.61 -48.12
CA GLU A 15 9.62 5.29 -49.47
C GLU A 15 8.49 4.85 -50.41
N MET A 16 7.48 4.15 -49.90
CA MET A 16 6.30 3.76 -50.68
C MET A 16 5.41 4.96 -51.03
N LEU A 17 5.21 5.89 -50.10
CA LEU A 17 4.40 7.10 -50.30
C LEU A 17 5.01 8.07 -51.31
N ASP A 18 6.35 8.10 -51.40
CA ASP A 18 7.08 8.92 -52.38
C ASP A 18 7.07 8.32 -53.81
N SER A 19 6.60 7.08 -53.98
CA SER A 19 6.56 6.40 -55.28
C SER A 19 5.29 6.75 -56.09
N PRO A 20 5.41 7.11 -57.38
CA PRO A 20 4.29 7.58 -58.20
C PRO A 20 3.24 6.51 -58.55
N ASN A 21 3.48 5.22 -58.26
CA ASN A 21 2.56 4.13 -58.60
C ASN A 21 2.65 2.97 -57.58
N TYR A 22 2.40 3.28 -56.30
CA TYR A 22 2.49 2.30 -55.21
C TYR A 22 1.18 1.51 -55.01
N ASP A 23 1.31 0.32 -54.43
CA ASP A 23 0.20 -0.58 -54.12
C ASP A 23 -0.48 -0.17 -52.79
N ASN A 24 -1.72 0.28 -52.87
CA ASN A 24 -2.54 0.71 -51.72
C ASN A 24 -2.81 -0.43 -50.72
N GLU A 25 -3.00 -1.66 -51.18
CA GLU A 25 -3.30 -2.80 -50.29
C GLU A 25 -2.05 -3.14 -49.46
N LYS A 26 -0.89 -3.19 -50.14
CA LYS A 26 0.40 -3.40 -49.49
C LYS A 26 0.78 -2.26 -48.53
N LEU A 27 0.47 -1.00 -48.87
CA LEU A 27 0.70 0.13 -47.98
C LEU A 27 -0.14 0.00 -46.70
N LEU A 28 -1.42 -0.35 -46.85
CA LEU A 28 -2.35 -0.51 -45.73
C LEU A 28 -1.90 -1.63 -44.79
N ASP A 29 -1.44 -2.76 -45.34
CA ASP A 29 -0.96 -3.88 -44.52
C ASP A 29 0.30 -3.52 -43.72
N LYS A 30 1.25 -2.79 -44.33
CA LYS A 30 2.44 -2.29 -43.61
C LYS A 30 2.10 -1.24 -42.56
N SER A 31 1.13 -0.37 -42.81
CA SER A 31 0.63 0.58 -41.82
C SER A 31 0.04 -0.13 -40.61
N ARG A 32 -0.76 -1.19 -40.84
CA ARG A 32 -1.32 -2.02 -39.75
C ARG A 32 -0.24 -2.74 -38.96
N GLU A 33 0.79 -3.26 -39.63
CA GLU A 33 1.93 -3.89 -38.96
C GLU A 33 2.65 -2.89 -38.04
N LEU A 34 2.88 -1.67 -38.52
CA LEU A 34 3.46 -0.59 -37.73
C LEU A 34 2.59 -0.25 -36.50
N ASP A 35 1.27 -0.12 -36.67
CA ASP A 35 0.35 0.18 -35.57
C ASP A 35 0.37 -0.91 -34.49
N ILE A 36 0.39 -2.19 -34.88
CA ILE A 36 0.50 -3.32 -33.95
C ILE A 36 1.79 -3.25 -33.14
N LEU A 37 2.93 -3.01 -33.81
CA LEU A 37 4.23 -2.91 -33.15
C LEU A 37 4.29 -1.72 -32.17
N ILE A 38 3.67 -0.59 -32.52
CA ILE A 38 3.58 0.57 -31.63
C ILE A 38 2.78 0.21 -30.36
N VAL A 39 1.61 -0.43 -30.50
CA VAL A 39 0.80 -0.84 -29.35
C VAL A 39 1.54 -1.85 -28.47
N GLN A 40 2.26 -2.81 -29.05
CA GLN A 40 3.09 -3.74 -28.31
C GLN A 40 4.19 -3.02 -27.53
N MET A 41 4.86 -2.04 -28.15
CA MET A 41 5.88 -1.21 -27.49
C MET A 41 5.32 -0.43 -26.30
N MET A 42 4.14 0.16 -26.47
CA MET A 42 3.48 0.90 -25.39
C MET A 42 3.17 0.00 -24.20
N ARG A 43 2.67 -1.23 -24.44
CA ARG A 43 2.37 -2.21 -23.39
C ARG A 43 3.62 -2.72 -22.69
N GLU A 44 4.69 -3.03 -23.43
CA GLU A 44 5.97 -3.45 -22.84
C GLU A 44 6.58 -2.33 -21.98
N LYS A 45 6.52 -1.08 -22.47
CA LYS A 45 7.00 0.07 -21.71
C LYS A 45 6.20 0.27 -20.42
N GLN A 46 4.87 0.18 -20.49
CA GLN A 46 4.02 0.27 -19.31
C GLN A 46 4.32 -0.84 -18.30
N ARG A 47 4.47 -2.09 -18.76
CA ARG A 47 4.84 -3.21 -17.89
C ARG A 47 6.20 -3.00 -17.24
N ALA A 48 7.20 -2.52 -18.00
CA ALA A 48 8.53 -2.23 -17.45
C ALA A 48 8.50 -1.09 -16.42
N GLU A 49 7.65 -0.08 -16.62
CA GLU A 49 7.41 0.98 -15.62
C GLU A 49 6.75 0.41 -14.35
N GLU A 50 5.76 -0.48 -14.49
CA GLU A 50 5.13 -1.18 -13.37
C GLU A 50 6.12 -2.07 -12.60
N GLU A 51 6.92 -2.88 -13.31
CA GLU A 51 7.97 -3.73 -12.73
C GLU A 51 9.02 -2.89 -11.97
N LYS A 52 9.41 -1.74 -12.53
CA LYS A 52 10.36 -0.84 -11.87
C LYS A 52 9.78 -0.23 -10.59
N ILE A 53 8.49 0.13 -10.58
CA ILE A 53 7.81 0.62 -9.36
C ILE A 53 7.78 -0.48 -8.29
N ILE A 54 7.52 -1.73 -8.69
CA ILE A 54 7.54 -2.88 -7.77
C ILE A 54 8.94 -3.07 -7.19
N GLU A 55 9.98 -3.05 -8.03
CA GLU A 55 11.37 -3.18 -7.58
C GLU A 55 11.79 -2.02 -6.64
N GLU A 56 11.38 -0.78 -6.93
CA GLU A 56 11.62 0.36 -6.04
C GLU A 56 10.87 0.21 -4.71
N LEU A 57 9.64 -0.31 -4.72
CA LEU A 57 8.85 -0.59 -3.52
C LEU A 57 9.49 -1.71 -2.69
N GLU A 58 9.92 -2.81 -3.31
CA GLU A 58 10.64 -3.91 -2.65
C GLU A 58 11.93 -3.39 -2.01
N ASN A 59 12.73 -2.62 -2.75
CA ASN A 59 13.94 -1.99 -2.21
C ASN A 59 13.66 -1.00 -1.06
N LEU A 60 12.53 -0.29 -1.09
CA LEU A 60 12.11 0.56 0.02
C LEU A 60 11.71 -0.28 1.24
N LEU A 61 10.99 -1.38 1.03
CA LEU A 61 10.63 -2.33 2.09
C LEU A 61 11.88 -2.96 2.72
N ASP A 62 12.84 -3.40 1.90
CA ASP A 62 14.13 -3.97 2.34
C ASP A 62 14.98 -2.92 3.09
N LYS A 63 14.99 -1.66 2.63
CA LYS A 63 15.68 -0.58 3.36
C LYS A 63 14.97 -0.22 4.67
N LEU A 64 13.64 -0.39 4.73
CA LEU A 64 12.89 -0.27 5.98
C LEU A 64 13.22 -1.42 6.95
N GLU A 65 13.73 -2.57 6.47
CA GLU A 65 14.28 -3.64 7.33
C GLU A 65 15.55 -3.23 8.11
N ILE A 66 16.11 -2.02 7.90
CA ILE A 66 17.23 -1.49 8.69
C ILE A 66 16.80 -0.92 10.06
N THR A 67 15.52 -0.95 10.40
CA THR A 67 15.11 -0.75 11.79
C THR A 67 14.07 -1.77 12.13
N ASP A 68 14.12 -2.29 13.35
CA ASP A 68 13.18 -3.21 13.95
C ASP A 68 11.72 -2.66 13.98
N MET A 69 11.12 -2.48 12.80
CA MET A 69 9.69 -2.33 12.57
C MET A 69 9.07 -3.73 12.66
N SER A 70 9.31 -4.43 13.77
CA SER A 70 8.57 -5.62 14.21
C SER A 70 7.12 -5.25 14.54
N TYR A 71 6.39 -4.72 13.57
CA TYR A 71 4.95 -4.73 13.61
C TYR A 71 4.56 -6.20 13.66
N GLN A 72 4.04 -6.60 14.81
CA GLN A 72 3.64 -7.99 15.06
C GLN A 72 2.44 -8.37 14.20
N ARG A 73 1.72 -7.37 13.66
CA ARG A 73 0.59 -7.57 12.78
C ARG A 73 0.37 -6.38 11.87
N LEU A 74 0.17 -6.69 10.58
CA LEU A 74 -0.37 -5.80 9.57
C LEU A 74 -1.77 -6.30 9.18
N ARG A 75 -2.74 -5.40 9.01
CA ARG A 75 -4.06 -5.77 8.49
C ARG A 75 -4.68 -4.65 7.67
N ILE A 76 -5.48 -5.01 6.68
CA ILE A 76 -6.31 -4.07 5.92
C ILE A 76 -7.72 -4.16 6.48
N VAL A 77 -8.30 -3.01 6.81
CA VAL A 77 -9.61 -2.89 7.45
C VAL A 77 -10.53 -2.06 6.57
N ASP A 78 -11.74 -2.54 6.38
CA ASP A 78 -12.87 -1.74 5.91
C ASP A 78 -13.64 -1.25 7.14
N PRO A 79 -13.41 -0.01 7.63
CA PRO A 79 -14.05 0.46 8.85
C PRO A 79 -15.55 0.72 8.69
N VAL A 80 -16.02 0.95 7.47
CA VAL A 80 -17.44 1.19 7.17
C VAL A 80 -18.23 -0.12 7.32
N HIS A 81 -17.69 -1.20 6.77
CA HIS A 81 -18.32 -2.52 6.82
C HIS A 81 -17.85 -3.39 8.00
N LYS A 82 -16.87 -2.91 8.78
CA LYS A 82 -16.29 -3.56 9.97
C LYS A 82 -15.60 -4.89 9.67
N LYS A 83 -14.95 -4.98 8.50
CA LYS A 83 -14.36 -6.21 7.97
C LYS A 83 -12.84 -6.11 7.88
N VAL A 84 -12.17 -7.24 7.98
CA VAL A 84 -10.75 -7.39 7.60
C VAL A 84 -10.69 -7.86 6.16
N LEU A 85 -9.77 -7.28 5.40
CA LEU A 85 -9.58 -7.59 3.99
C LEU A 85 -8.20 -8.22 3.78
N ILE A 86 -8.13 -9.16 2.84
CA ILE A 86 -6.88 -9.73 2.35
C ILE A 86 -6.63 -9.19 0.94
N LEU A 87 -5.41 -8.69 0.71
CA LEU A 87 -4.91 -8.40 -0.63
C LEU A 87 -4.33 -9.69 -1.22
N LYS A 88 -4.93 -10.20 -2.30
CA LYS A 88 -4.37 -11.30 -3.10
C LYS A 88 -4.23 -10.84 -4.54
N ASP A 89 -3.05 -11.05 -5.11
CA ASP A 89 -2.61 -10.49 -6.40
C ASP A 89 -2.75 -8.97 -6.41
N THR A 90 -3.91 -8.46 -6.85
CA THR A 90 -4.23 -7.04 -6.86
C THR A 90 -5.64 -6.74 -6.35
N ASP A 91 -6.39 -7.76 -5.89
CA ASP A 91 -7.78 -7.63 -5.46
C ASP A 91 -7.94 -7.78 -3.95
N LEU A 92 -8.96 -7.10 -3.42
CA LEU A 92 -9.33 -7.15 -2.01
C LEU A 92 -10.47 -8.15 -1.80
N TYR A 93 -10.22 -9.12 -0.95
CA TYR A 93 -11.19 -10.14 -0.56
C TYR A 93 -11.56 -9.98 0.91
N ASP A 94 -12.80 -10.32 1.24
CA ASP A 94 -13.25 -10.41 2.63
C ASP A 94 -12.58 -11.62 3.29
N GLU A 95 -12.03 -11.43 4.49
CA GLU A 95 -11.49 -12.52 5.30
C GLU A 95 -12.58 -13.24 6.12
N ASP A 96 -13.84 -12.79 6.03
CA ASP A 96 -14.97 -13.22 6.87
C ASP A 96 -14.69 -13.05 8.37
N VAL A 97 -13.74 -12.16 8.71
CA VAL A 97 -13.36 -11.81 10.08
C VAL A 97 -13.76 -10.37 10.36
N LYS A 98 -14.42 -10.14 11.51
CA LYS A 98 -14.80 -8.79 11.92
C LYS A 98 -13.59 -8.08 12.53
N CYS A 99 -13.38 -6.82 12.17
CA CYS A 99 -12.17 -6.10 12.58
C CYS A 99 -12.01 -5.92 14.10
N PHE A 100 -13.12 -5.98 14.86
CA PHE A 100 -13.12 -5.83 16.31
C PHE A 100 -12.85 -7.14 17.07
N GLU A 101 -12.93 -8.29 16.42
CA GLU A 101 -12.63 -9.59 17.04
C GLU A 101 -11.16 -9.67 17.48
N PHE A 102 -10.27 -8.96 16.80
CA PHE A 102 -8.85 -8.89 17.14
C PHE A 102 -8.59 -8.42 18.58
N TRP A 103 -9.33 -7.40 19.03
CA TRP A 103 -9.17 -6.86 20.39
C TRP A 103 -9.96 -7.65 21.44
N ASN A 104 -10.57 -8.78 21.06
CA ASN A 104 -11.38 -9.63 21.91
C ASN A 104 -12.45 -8.85 22.72
N ARG A 105 -13.00 -7.78 22.12
CA ARG A 105 -14.01 -6.93 22.75
C ARG A 105 -15.41 -7.52 22.67
N GLY A 106 -15.67 -8.43 21.73
CA GLY A 106 -17.00 -9.00 21.47
C GLY A 106 -17.98 -8.04 20.77
N GLU A 107 -17.67 -6.74 20.73
CA GLU A 107 -18.49 -5.69 20.12
C GLU A 107 -17.66 -4.70 19.28
N VAL A 108 -18.35 -3.87 18.49
CA VAL A 108 -17.74 -2.84 17.66
C VAL A 108 -17.09 -1.78 18.54
N CYS A 109 -15.88 -1.33 18.18
CA CYS A 109 -15.17 -0.31 18.95
C CYS A 109 -15.88 1.06 18.88
N ASP A 110 -16.23 1.65 20.03
CA ASP A 110 -16.76 3.03 20.11
C ASP A 110 -15.78 4.06 19.55
N ASN A 111 -14.49 3.89 19.88
CA ASN A 111 -13.38 4.73 19.43
C ASN A 111 -12.51 3.99 18.41
N CYS A 112 -13.12 3.63 17.28
CA CYS A 112 -12.45 2.92 16.19
C CYS A 112 -11.38 3.81 15.54
N ILE A 113 -10.10 3.43 15.68
CA ILE A 113 -8.97 4.16 15.09
C ILE A 113 -9.05 4.13 13.55
N SER A 114 -9.44 2.99 12.97
CA SER A 114 -9.63 2.89 11.52
C SER A 114 -10.71 3.83 11.01
N LEU A 115 -11.86 3.89 11.67
CA LEU A 115 -12.93 4.79 11.23
C LEU A 115 -12.51 6.26 11.36
N ARG A 116 -11.73 6.61 12.39
CA ARG A 116 -11.18 7.95 12.55
C ARG A 116 -10.21 8.30 11.42
N ALA A 117 -9.22 7.44 11.17
CA ALA A 117 -8.24 7.62 10.09
C ALA A 117 -8.92 7.72 8.71
N PHE A 118 -9.95 6.90 8.47
CA PHE A 118 -10.77 6.94 7.27
C PHE A 118 -11.51 8.27 7.09
N ASN A 119 -12.19 8.75 8.14
CA ASN A 119 -12.97 9.99 8.07
C ASN A 119 -12.10 11.23 7.96
N GLU A 120 -10.96 11.25 8.66
CA GLU A 120 -10.02 12.37 8.65
C GLU A 120 -9.10 12.35 7.41
N ASN A 121 -9.07 11.23 6.68
CA ASN A 121 -8.14 10.97 5.59
C ASN A 121 -6.67 11.30 5.98
N ASN A 122 -6.31 10.94 7.21
CA ASN A 122 -4.99 11.18 7.77
C ASN A 122 -4.53 9.98 8.62
N ALA A 123 -3.21 9.83 8.76
CA ALA A 123 -2.64 8.82 9.63
C ALA A 123 -2.96 9.13 11.11
N VAL A 124 -3.46 8.14 11.83
CA VAL A 124 -3.82 8.24 13.25
C VAL A 124 -3.03 7.20 14.03
N PHE A 125 -2.56 7.58 15.22
CA PHE A 125 -1.84 6.71 16.15
C PHE A 125 -2.67 6.54 17.42
N LYS A 126 -2.75 5.31 17.93
CA LYS A 126 -3.44 4.99 19.19
C LYS A 126 -2.58 4.07 20.04
N LEU A 127 -2.56 4.31 21.34
CA LEU A 127 -2.07 3.36 22.33
C LEU A 127 -3.27 2.62 22.93
N GLU A 128 -3.22 1.29 22.91
CA GLU A 128 -4.22 0.40 23.48
C GLU A 128 -3.59 -0.40 24.63
N TYR A 129 -4.15 -0.29 25.83
CA TYR A 129 -3.74 -1.10 26.97
C TYR A 129 -4.67 -2.31 27.09
N GLN A 130 -4.15 -3.52 26.91
CA GLN A 130 -4.92 -4.76 27.03
C GLN A 130 -4.07 -5.88 27.62
N GLY A 131 -4.60 -6.55 28.65
CA GLY A 131 -3.95 -7.71 29.27
C GLY A 131 -2.53 -7.41 29.75
N ASN A 132 -2.33 -6.27 30.42
CA ASN A 132 -1.04 -5.80 30.92
C ASN A 132 0.02 -5.59 29.82
N LYS A 133 -0.43 -5.26 28.61
CA LYS A 133 0.44 -4.91 27.48
C LYS A 133 -0.05 -3.62 26.85
N ILE A 134 0.89 -2.83 26.36
CA ILE A 134 0.59 -1.65 25.54
C ILE A 134 0.85 -2.02 24.09
N TYR A 135 -0.13 -1.77 23.25
CA TYR A 135 -0.02 -1.89 21.80
C TYR A 135 -0.12 -0.50 21.17
N MET A 136 0.83 -0.18 20.30
CA MET A 136 0.69 0.94 19.37
C MET A 136 -0.01 0.46 18.11
N VAL A 137 -1.07 1.16 17.74
CA VAL A 137 -1.84 0.96 16.52
C VAL A 137 -1.67 2.20 15.67
N THR A 138 -1.11 2.04 14.48
CA THR A 138 -1.02 3.09 13.46
C THR A 138 -2.03 2.76 12.37
N ALA A 139 -3.00 3.64 12.15
CA ALA A 139 -4.02 3.50 11.11
C ALA A 139 -3.77 4.52 10.00
N ILE A 140 -3.59 4.05 8.78
CA ILE A 140 -3.29 4.88 7.62
C ILE A 140 -4.37 4.64 6.56
N PRO A 141 -5.15 5.67 6.16
CA PRO A 141 -6.10 5.53 5.07
C PRO A 141 -5.35 5.38 3.74
N ILE A 142 -5.75 4.40 2.93
CA ILE A 142 -5.17 4.11 1.63
C ILE A 142 -6.27 3.83 0.61
N ILE A 143 -5.96 4.05 -0.67
CA ILE A 143 -6.87 3.76 -1.78
C ILE A 143 -6.30 2.57 -2.56
N ILE A 144 -7.06 1.48 -2.64
CA ILE A 144 -6.72 0.30 -3.45
C ILE A 144 -7.84 0.12 -4.48
N LYS A 145 -7.50 0.19 -5.78
CA LYS A 145 -8.47 0.08 -6.88
C LYS A 145 -9.71 1.00 -6.74
N GLY A 146 -9.49 2.23 -6.29
CA GLY A 146 -10.56 3.21 -6.07
C GLY A 146 -11.39 2.99 -4.80
N LYS A 147 -11.17 1.90 -4.05
CA LYS A 147 -11.78 1.67 -2.74
C LYS A 147 -10.90 2.27 -1.65
N SER A 148 -11.45 3.20 -0.87
CA SER A 148 -10.80 3.70 0.35
C SER A 148 -10.92 2.66 1.46
N VAL A 149 -9.79 2.29 2.05
CA VAL A 149 -9.65 1.33 3.16
C VAL A 149 -8.59 1.84 4.13
N VAL A 150 -8.37 1.14 5.23
CA VAL A 150 -7.37 1.52 6.23
C VAL A 150 -6.37 0.39 6.44
N MET A 151 -5.09 0.72 6.32
CA MET A 151 -4.00 -0.17 6.70
C MET A 151 -3.64 0.08 8.16
N GLU A 152 -3.74 -0.95 8.99
CA GLU A 152 -3.37 -0.90 10.40
C GLU A 152 -2.08 -1.67 10.67
N PHE A 153 -1.14 -0.99 11.33
CA PHE A 153 0.08 -1.57 11.86
C PHE A 153 -0.03 -1.66 13.38
N ILE A 154 0.18 -2.86 13.93
CA ILE A 154 0.07 -3.10 15.36
C ILE A 154 1.41 -3.61 15.88
N LYS A 155 1.94 -2.92 16.89
CA LYS A 155 3.19 -3.27 17.57
C LYS A 155 2.97 -3.34 19.07
N ASN A 156 3.47 -4.38 19.73
CA ASN A 156 3.58 -4.36 21.19
C ASN A 156 4.71 -3.41 21.58
N THR A 157 4.39 -2.41 22.37
CA THR A 157 5.28 -1.33 22.79
C THR A 157 5.37 -1.21 24.31
N THR A 158 5.00 -2.27 25.05
CA THR A 158 4.94 -2.30 26.52
C THR A 158 6.23 -1.76 27.16
N ASP A 159 7.39 -2.18 26.66
CA ASP A 159 8.70 -1.79 27.19
C ASP A 159 9.45 -0.76 26.34
N LEU A 160 8.82 -0.25 25.28
CA LEU A 160 9.48 0.58 24.29
C LEU A 160 9.26 2.09 24.52
N PHE A 161 8.19 2.47 25.21
CA PHE A 161 7.91 3.88 25.45
C PHE A 161 8.40 4.39 26.80
N TYR A 162 9.19 5.46 26.72
CA TYR A 162 9.65 6.26 27.85
C TYR A 162 9.01 7.64 27.76
N ILE A 163 8.62 8.19 28.89
CA ILE A 163 8.17 9.57 29.02
C ILE A 163 9.09 10.27 30.01
N SER A 164 9.52 11.47 29.63
CA SER A 164 10.33 12.33 30.49
C SER A 164 9.56 13.61 30.78
N ASN A 165 9.59 14.02 32.04
CA ASN A 165 9.20 15.37 32.40
C ASN A 165 10.47 16.24 32.29
N GLY A 166 10.55 17.07 31.26
CA GLY A 166 11.75 17.81 30.86
C GLY A 166 12.40 18.71 31.92
N MET A 167 11.84 18.79 33.12
CA MET A 167 12.39 19.52 34.26
C MET A 167 13.28 18.68 35.19
N HIS A 168 13.18 17.35 35.22
CA HIS A 168 13.82 16.52 36.27
C HIS A 168 14.64 15.31 35.80
N GLY A 169 14.83 15.10 34.49
CA GLY A 169 15.74 14.07 33.97
C GLY A 169 15.40 12.62 34.34
N GLN A 170 14.25 12.38 34.97
CA GLN A 170 13.74 11.04 35.23
C GLN A 170 12.92 10.60 34.02
N GLU A 171 13.44 9.63 33.29
CA GLU A 171 12.72 8.89 32.27
C GLU A 171 11.97 7.74 32.95
N GLU A 172 10.65 7.70 32.79
CA GLU A 172 9.85 6.59 33.27
C GLU A 172 9.21 5.84 32.10
N LYS A 173 9.10 4.52 32.21
CA LYS A 173 8.35 3.73 31.23
C LYS A 173 6.86 4.08 31.31
N ILE A 174 6.24 4.30 30.15
CA ILE A 174 4.79 4.59 30.07
C ILE A 174 3.96 3.46 30.68
N TYR A 175 4.38 2.20 30.52
CA TYR A 175 3.71 1.06 31.15
C TYR A 175 3.61 1.19 32.66
N ALA A 176 4.72 1.52 33.33
CA ALA A 176 4.74 1.66 34.79
C ALA A 176 3.80 2.79 35.26
N LEU A 177 3.70 3.88 34.50
CA LEU A 177 2.76 4.96 34.78
C LEU A 177 1.31 4.50 34.65
N ILE A 178 0.95 3.88 33.54
CA ILE A 178 -0.42 3.39 33.30
C ILE A 178 -0.82 2.32 34.32
N ASP A 179 0.09 1.39 34.63
CA ASP A 179 -0.16 0.35 35.63
C ASP A 179 -0.39 0.95 37.02
N ARG A 180 0.42 1.92 37.44
CA ARG A 180 0.17 2.67 38.69
C ARG A 180 -1.19 3.36 38.67
N MET A 181 -1.53 4.06 37.59
CA MET A 181 -2.84 4.73 37.47
C MET A 181 -4.01 3.77 37.60
N ASN A 182 -3.91 2.59 37.00
CA ASN A 182 -4.96 1.56 37.07
C ASN A 182 -5.04 0.89 38.45
N ASN A 183 -3.91 0.81 39.18
CA ASN A 183 -3.80 0.17 40.49
C ASN A 183 -3.98 1.13 41.68
N LEU A 184 -4.29 2.41 41.45
CA LEU A 184 -4.57 3.42 42.50
C LEU A 184 -5.98 3.29 43.11
N GLN A 185 -6.50 2.06 43.26
CA GLN A 185 -7.78 1.79 43.93
C GLN A 185 -7.68 1.94 45.45
#